data_AF-A0A3B1E120-F1
#
_entry.id   AF-A0A3B1E120-F1
#
_cell.length_a   1.000
_cell.length_b   1.000
_cell.length_c   1.000
_cell.angle_alpha   90.00
_cell.angle_beta   90.00
_cell.angle_gamma   90.00
#
_symmetry.space_group_name_H-M   'P 1'
#
loop_
_entity.id
_entity.type
_entity.pdbx_description
1 polymer ?
#
loop_
_entity_poly.entity_id
_entity_poly.type
_entity_poly.pdbx_seq_one_letter_code
_entity_poly.pdbx_strand_id
1 'polypeptide(L)'
;MAQKRIEWACPECNKRFAIPSNANLPERCPDCQQSASQKEEIKIKIPPPLPAIDTPLPHFEGAEPVEIAAPSIAVPAQQRNRISNKNVPRKYPTLRMVSLGYRVLGWLIVLATLGSNLIESMRIVELNDKHFFKSTSSFMATFIGRNTAILITGSFFALIAFAFAELIILFIDIEENTRETSQNTGTT
;
A
#
# COMPACT_ATOMS: atom_id res chain seq x y z
N MET A 1 49.49 8.68 1.12
CA MET A 1 49.69 7.54 2.05
C MET A 1 48.33 6.97 2.39
N ALA A 2 48.11 5.66 2.21
CA ALA A 2 46.82 5.03 2.51
C ALA A 2 46.63 4.92 4.03
N GLN A 3 45.52 5.42 4.55
CA GLN A 3 45.22 5.42 5.98
C GLN A 3 44.64 4.07 6.40
N LYS A 4 45.27 3.40 7.37
CA LYS A 4 44.83 2.08 7.87
C LYS A 4 43.46 2.22 8.54
N ARG A 5 42.48 1.44 8.10
CA ARG A 5 41.15 1.37 8.72
C ARG A 5 41.05 0.16 9.63
N ILE A 6 40.38 0.32 10.75
CA ILE A 6 40.05 -0.75 11.70
C ILE A 6 38.53 -0.97 11.71
N GLU A 7 38.12 -2.21 11.92
CA GLU A 7 36.72 -2.56 12.16
C GLU A 7 36.40 -2.36 13.64
N TRP A 8 35.35 -1.60 13.93
CA TRP A 8 34.81 -1.41 15.27
C TRP A 8 33.32 -1.75 15.29
N ALA A 9 32.86 -2.43 16.34
CA ALA A 9 31.46 -2.78 16.53
C ALA A 9 30.85 -1.93 17.66
N CYS A 10 29.70 -1.32 17.39
CA CYS A 10 29.00 -0.52 18.39
C CYS A 10 28.46 -1.40 19.53
N PRO A 11 28.71 -1.07 20.81
CA PRO A 11 28.25 -1.89 21.94
C PRO A 11 26.72 -1.90 22.12
N GLU A 12 26.02 -0.87 21.65
CA GLU A 12 24.56 -0.71 21.82
C GLU A 12 23.75 -1.48 20.75
N CYS A 13 24.19 -1.44 19.49
CA CYS A 13 23.43 -1.98 18.36
C CYS A 13 24.16 -3.08 17.56
N ASN A 14 25.40 -3.41 17.94
CA ASN A 14 26.26 -4.42 17.30
C ASN A 14 26.53 -4.19 15.79
N LYS A 15 26.28 -2.99 15.26
CA LYS A 15 26.64 -2.61 13.88
C LYS A 15 28.14 -2.39 13.77
N ARG A 16 28.72 -2.81 12.65
CA ARG A 16 30.17 -2.67 12.34
C ARG A 16 30.45 -1.43 11.50
N PHE A 17 31.49 -0.69 11.86
CA PHE A 17 31.95 0.53 11.19
C PHE A 17 33.45 0.48 10.91
N ALA A 18 33.87 1.11 9.82
CA ALA A 18 35.29 1.24 9.45
C ALA A 18 35.83 2.61 9.85
N ILE A 19 36.58 2.67 10.94
CA ILE A 19 37.13 3.90 11.54
C ILE A 19 38.62 4.00 11.19
N PRO A 20 39.17 5.18 10.87
CA PRO A 20 40.62 5.36 10.71
C PRO A 20 41.36 5.04 12.01
N SER A 21 42.51 4.37 11.92
CA SER A 21 43.29 3.90 13.07
C SER A 21 43.76 4.99 14.04
N ASN A 22 43.72 6.25 13.61
CA ASN A 22 44.22 7.39 14.37
C ASN A 22 43.10 8.21 15.04
N ALA A 23 41.83 7.82 14.87
CA ALA A 23 40.71 8.50 15.51
C ALA A 23 40.38 7.87 16.86
N ASN A 24 39.96 8.70 17.83
CA ASN A 24 39.43 8.23 19.10
C ASN A 24 38.15 7.43 18.85
N LEU A 25 38.05 6.25 19.48
CA LEU A 25 36.86 5.40 19.36
C LEU A 25 35.68 6.10 20.06
N PRO A 26 34.58 6.39 19.35
CA PRO A 26 33.39 6.93 19.99
C PRO A 26 32.70 5.87 20.85
N GLU A 27 32.11 6.28 21.97
CA GLU A 27 31.35 5.35 22.83
C GLU A 27 30.06 4.86 22.17
N ARG A 28 29.47 5.66 21.28
CA ARG A 28 28.20 5.37 20.59
C ARG A 28 28.30 5.62 19.09
N CYS A 29 27.57 4.83 18.31
CA CYS A 29 27.44 5.09 16.88
C CYS A 29 26.49 6.27 16.63
N PRO A 30 26.57 6.93 15.44
CA PRO A 30 25.74 8.09 15.11
C PRO A 30 24.24 7.81 15.20
N ASP A 31 23.78 6.59 14.83
CA ASP A 31 22.38 6.18 14.95
C ASP A 31 21.91 6.21 16.43
N CYS A 32 22.72 5.68 17.33
CA CYS A 32 22.41 5.65 18.77
C CYS A 32 22.52 7.04 19.41
N GLN A 33 23.35 7.93 18.86
CA GLN A 33 23.52 9.28 19.37
C GLN A 33 22.29 10.16 19.07
N GLN A 34 21.72 10.07 17.86
CA GLN A 34 20.49 10.79 17.51
C GLN A 34 19.28 10.34 18.33
N SER A 35 19.18 9.04 18.60
CA SER A 35 18.10 8.44 19.39
C SER A 35 18.08 8.96 20.84
N ALA A 36 19.25 9.26 21.41
CA ALA A 36 19.37 9.78 22.77
C ALA A 36 18.93 11.25 22.86
N SER A 37 19.30 12.09 21.88
CA SER A 37 18.94 13.51 21.88
C SER A 37 17.43 13.77 21.74
N GLN A 38 16.68 12.90 21.06
CA GLN A 38 15.22 13.05 20.96
C GLN A 38 14.46 12.67 22.24
N LYS A 39 15.10 11.93 23.17
CA LYS A 39 14.42 11.44 24.37
C LYS A 39 14.30 12.49 25.47
N GLU A 40 15.10 13.56 25.45
CA GLU A 40 15.10 14.60 26.49
C GLU A 40 14.12 15.76 26.24
N GLU A 41 13.58 15.95 25.03
CA GLU A 41 12.75 17.12 24.71
C GLU A 41 11.24 16.92 24.91
N ILE A 42 10.77 15.70 25.20
CA ILE A 42 9.34 15.44 25.47
C ILE A 42 9.07 15.55 26.98
N LYS A 43 9.30 16.73 27.55
CA LYS A 43 8.73 17.10 28.85
C LYS A 43 7.40 17.81 28.60
N ILE A 44 6.39 17.03 28.22
CA ILE A 44 5.00 17.51 28.05
C ILE A 44 4.55 18.09 29.38
N LYS A 45 4.33 19.40 29.39
CA LYS A 45 3.70 20.14 30.47
C LYS A 45 2.22 19.77 30.47
N ILE A 46 1.83 18.81 31.31
CA ILE A 46 0.43 18.42 31.51
C ILE A 46 -0.31 19.64 32.13
N PRO A 47 -1.33 20.22 31.48
CA PRO A 47 -2.16 21.22 32.12
C PRO A 47 -3.08 20.55 33.16
N PRO A 48 -3.43 21.26 34.25
CA PRO A 48 -4.21 20.72 35.36
C PRO A 48 -5.62 20.30 34.91
N PRO A 49 -6.25 19.33 35.62
CA PRO A 49 -7.61 18.89 35.32
C PRO A 49 -8.61 20.02 35.52
N LEU A 50 -9.41 20.30 34.49
CA LEU A 50 -10.50 21.26 34.57
C LEU A 50 -11.62 20.74 35.50
N PRO A 51 -12.25 21.62 36.31
CA PRO A 51 -13.40 21.26 37.13
C PRO A 51 -14.62 20.94 36.25
N ALA A 52 -15.44 20.00 36.72
CA ALA A 52 -16.72 19.65 36.10
C ALA A 52 -17.64 20.87 36.13
N ILE A 53 -18.02 21.36 34.95
CA ILE A 53 -19.00 22.43 34.80
C ILE A 53 -20.31 21.77 34.35
N ASP A 54 -21.23 21.63 35.29
CA ASP A 54 -22.64 21.29 35.02
C ASP A 54 -23.37 22.55 34.50
N THR A 55 -23.24 22.85 33.21
CA THR A 55 -24.05 23.89 32.55
C THR A 55 -25.15 23.23 31.71
N PRO A 56 -26.42 23.66 31.82
CA PRO A 56 -27.47 23.23 30.91
C PRO A 56 -27.16 23.70 29.48
N LEU A 57 -27.27 22.78 28.50
CA LEU A 57 -27.09 23.06 27.08
C LEU A 57 -28.04 24.18 26.60
N PRO A 58 -27.53 25.26 25.98
CA PRO A 58 -28.37 26.23 25.30
C PRO A 58 -28.95 25.62 24.02
N HIS A 59 -30.23 25.91 23.80
CA HIS A 59 -30.95 25.61 22.57
C HIS A 59 -30.35 26.44 21.42
N PHE A 60 -29.75 25.77 20.43
CA PHE A 60 -29.20 26.43 19.25
C PHE A 60 -30.30 26.67 18.22
N GLU A 61 -30.82 27.89 18.19
CA GLU A 61 -31.68 28.40 17.14
C GLU A 61 -30.81 29.15 16.12
N GLY A 62 -30.74 28.61 14.90
CA GLY A 62 -30.34 29.31 13.66
C GLY A 62 -29.01 30.08 13.67
N ALA A 63 -27.89 29.39 13.51
CA ALA A 63 -26.64 30.02 13.09
C ALA A 63 -26.48 29.92 11.56
N GLU A 64 -26.38 31.08 10.91
CA GLU A 64 -26.01 31.22 9.50
C GLU A 64 -24.67 30.52 9.19
N PRO A 65 -24.47 30.01 7.97
CA PRO A 65 -23.27 29.28 7.60
C PRO A 65 -22.03 30.17 7.68
N VAL A 66 -21.18 29.92 8.68
CA VAL A 66 -19.84 30.48 8.78
C VAL A 66 -19.00 29.90 7.63
N GLU A 67 -18.64 30.77 6.68
CA GLU A 67 -17.70 30.49 5.61
C GLU A 67 -16.31 30.31 6.22
N ILE A 68 -15.97 29.06 6.57
CA ILE A 68 -14.64 28.69 7.03
C ILE A 68 -13.70 28.79 5.82
N ALA A 69 -12.99 29.91 5.71
CA ALA A 69 -11.91 30.08 4.76
C ALA A 69 -10.88 28.97 4.97
N ALA A 70 -10.82 28.04 4.02
CA ALA A 70 -9.92 26.91 4.07
C ALA A 70 -8.47 27.42 4.19
N PRO A 71 -7.68 26.95 5.18
CA PRO A 71 -6.25 27.24 5.20
C PRO A 71 -5.64 26.68 3.92
N SER A 72 -5.16 27.57 3.06
CA SER A 72 -4.43 27.24 1.84
C SER A 72 -3.06 26.68 2.22
N ILE A 73 -3.05 25.40 2.60
CA ILE A 73 -1.83 24.62 2.61
C ILE A 73 -1.42 24.49 1.16
N ALA A 74 -0.56 25.40 0.71
CA ALA A 74 0.13 25.30 -0.56
C ALA A 74 1.03 24.06 -0.49
N VAL A 75 0.44 22.91 -0.82
CA VAL A 75 1.21 21.70 -1.14
C VAL A 75 2.09 22.11 -2.32
N PRO A 76 3.42 22.18 -2.17
CA PRO A 76 4.27 22.56 -3.27
C PRO A 76 3.99 21.58 -4.41
N ALA A 77 3.59 22.13 -5.56
CA ALA A 77 3.40 21.40 -6.81
C ALA A 77 4.76 20.93 -7.37
N GLN A 78 5.63 20.40 -6.50
CA GLN A 78 6.93 19.88 -6.87
C GLN A 78 6.75 18.57 -7.61
N GLN A 79 6.99 18.68 -8.91
CA GLN A 79 7.56 17.66 -9.79
C GLN A 79 6.61 16.58 -10.31
N ARG A 80 5.58 17.05 -11.02
CA ARG A 80 4.99 16.32 -12.17
C ARG A 80 5.84 16.41 -13.46
N ASN A 81 7.11 16.78 -13.34
CA ASN A 81 8.12 16.69 -14.41
C ASN A 81 9.19 15.68 -13.99
N ARG A 82 8.77 14.44 -13.68
CA ARG A 82 9.65 13.27 -13.76
C ARG A 82 9.96 13.09 -15.24
N ILE A 83 11.00 13.78 -15.71
CA ILE A 83 11.70 13.41 -16.93
C ILE A 83 12.12 11.97 -16.69
N SER A 84 11.37 11.05 -17.27
CA SER A 84 11.64 9.61 -17.23
C SER A 84 13.02 9.42 -17.83
N ASN A 85 14.04 9.41 -16.97
CA ASN A 85 15.39 9.16 -17.36
C ASN A 85 15.45 7.68 -17.76
N LYS A 86 15.11 7.40 -19.03
CA LYS A 86 14.94 6.06 -19.61
C LYS A 86 16.21 5.18 -19.51
N ASN A 87 17.32 5.76 -19.06
CA ASN A 87 18.63 5.12 -19.06
C ASN A 87 19.05 4.57 -17.69
N VAL A 88 18.21 4.65 -16.65
CA VAL A 88 18.53 3.97 -15.39
C VAL A 88 18.22 2.46 -15.55
N PRO A 89 19.23 1.58 -15.46
CA PRO A 89 19.01 0.14 -15.59
C PRO A 89 18.08 -0.35 -14.47
N ARG A 90 16.92 -0.87 -14.85
CA ARG A 90 15.91 -1.39 -13.92
C ARG A 90 16.47 -2.61 -13.19
N LYS A 91 16.63 -2.50 -11.87
CA LYS A 91 17.32 -3.50 -11.05
C LYS A 91 16.48 -4.77 -10.79
N TYR A 92 15.16 -4.73 -11.03
CA TYR A 92 14.25 -5.83 -10.71
C TYR A 92 13.33 -6.25 -11.87
N PRO A 93 13.89 -6.80 -12.97
CA PRO A 93 13.09 -7.28 -14.09
C PRO A 93 12.18 -8.46 -13.69
N THR A 94 12.63 -9.32 -12.78
CA THR A 94 11.92 -10.53 -12.37
C THR A 94 10.63 -10.22 -11.61
N LEU A 95 10.67 -9.26 -10.68
CA LEU A 95 9.48 -8.85 -9.92
C LEU A 95 8.40 -8.22 -10.81
N ARG A 96 8.80 -7.48 -11.85
CA ARG A 96 7.87 -6.95 -12.87
C ARG A 96 7.26 -8.06 -13.74
N MET A 97 8.01 -9.13 -14.01
CA MET A 97 7.46 -10.32 -14.67
C MET A 97 6.45 -11.05 -13.78
N VAL A 98 6.70 -11.12 -12.47
CA VAL A 98 5.75 -11.73 -11.53
C VAL A 98 4.44 -10.94 -11.48
N SER A 99 4.48 -9.60 -11.40
CA SER A 99 3.26 -8.79 -11.42
C SER A 99 2.49 -8.90 -12.74
N LEU A 100 3.20 -8.98 -13.88
CA LEU A 100 2.58 -9.29 -15.18
C LEU A 100 1.88 -10.67 -15.14
N GLY A 101 2.52 -11.68 -14.55
CA GLY A 101 1.95 -13.01 -14.37
C GLY A 101 0.64 -12.99 -13.59
N TYR A 102 0.56 -12.25 -12.48
CA TYR A 102 -0.69 -12.08 -11.72
C TYR A 102 -1.79 -11.35 -12.50
N ARG A 103 -1.44 -10.35 -13.33
CA ARG A 103 -2.43 -9.70 -14.20
C ARG A 103 -2.98 -10.66 -15.25
N VAL A 104 -2.13 -11.45 -15.90
CA VAL A 104 -2.55 -12.47 -16.87
C VAL A 104 -3.42 -13.52 -16.18
N LEU A 105 -3.02 -13.96 -14.99
CA LEU A 105 -3.83 -14.90 -14.18
C LEU A 105 -5.20 -14.33 -13.84
N GLY A 106 -5.29 -13.06 -13.43
CA GLY A 106 -6.56 -12.37 -13.18
C GLY A 106 -7.47 -12.38 -14.40
N TRP A 107 -6.93 -12.07 -15.58
CA TRP A 107 -7.68 -12.17 -16.84
C TRP A 107 -8.13 -13.59 -17.18
N LEU A 108 -7.28 -14.59 -16.96
CA LEU A 108 -7.64 -16.00 -17.16
C LEU A 108 -8.80 -16.42 -16.24
N ILE A 109 -8.80 -15.99 -14.99
CA ILE A 109 -9.91 -16.25 -14.04
C ILE A 109 -11.21 -15.62 -14.55
N VAL A 110 -11.16 -14.37 -15.01
CA VAL A 110 -12.34 -13.68 -15.59
C VAL A 110 -12.87 -14.44 -16.80
N LEU A 111 -11.99 -14.82 -17.74
CA LEU A 111 -12.37 -15.57 -18.94
C LEU A 111 -12.93 -16.95 -18.60
N ALA A 112 -12.34 -17.67 -17.66
CA ALA A 112 -12.85 -18.96 -17.20
C ALA A 112 -14.22 -18.84 -16.51
N THR A 113 -14.43 -17.78 -15.73
CA THR A 113 -15.70 -17.49 -15.06
C THR A 113 -16.79 -17.17 -16.07
N LEU A 114 -16.50 -16.32 -17.06
CA LEU A 114 -17.45 -16.02 -18.14
C LEU A 114 -17.72 -17.24 -19.03
N GLY A 115 -16.69 -17.99 -19.39
CA GLY A 115 -16.80 -19.19 -20.21
C GLY A 115 -17.63 -20.29 -19.54
N SER A 116 -17.44 -20.52 -18.24
CA SER A 116 -18.24 -21.51 -17.49
C SER A 116 -19.72 -21.13 -17.41
N ASN A 117 -20.04 -19.85 -17.19
CA ASN A 117 -21.43 -19.36 -17.26
C ASN A 117 -22.02 -19.55 -18.66
N LEU A 118 -21.25 -19.27 -19.72
CA LEU A 118 -21.71 -19.44 -21.10
C LEU A 118 -22.03 -20.91 -21.42
N ILE A 119 -21.11 -21.83 -21.08
CA ILE A 119 -21.28 -23.27 -21.33
C ILE A 119 -22.50 -23.82 -20.60
N GLU A 120 -22.70 -23.43 -19.32
CA GLU A 120 -23.85 -23.91 -18.55
C GLU A 120 -25.17 -23.35 -19.10
N SER A 121 -25.19 -22.10 -19.58
CA SER A 121 -26.38 -21.52 -20.21
C SER A 121 -26.77 -22.23 -21.51
N MET A 122 -25.80 -22.61 -22.36
CA MET A 122 -26.05 -23.38 -23.58
C MET A 122 -26.61 -24.77 -23.27
N ARG A 123 -26.06 -25.45 -22.26
CA ARG A 123 -26.50 -26.79 -21.85
C ARG A 123 -27.97 -26.81 -21.41
N ILE A 124 -28.45 -25.71 -20.83
CA ILE A 124 -29.84 -25.61 -20.37
C ILE A 124 -30.79 -25.38 -21.54
N VAL A 125 -30.38 -24.59 -22.55
CA VAL A 125 -31.17 -24.43 -23.78
C VAL A 125 -31.41 -25.78 -24.46
N GLU A 126 -30.40 -26.65 -24.50
CA GLU A 126 -30.51 -27.99 -25.09
C GLU A 126 -31.46 -28.93 -24.30
N LEU A 127 -31.48 -28.84 -22.97
CA LEU A 127 -32.35 -29.67 -22.13
C LEU A 127 -33.81 -29.19 -22.10
N ASN A 128 -34.06 -27.95 -22.51
CA ASN A 128 -35.38 -27.32 -22.41
C ASN A 128 -36.42 -27.93 -23.39
N ASP A 129 -35.96 -28.56 -24.48
CA ASP A 129 -36.84 -29.14 -25.50
C ASP A 129 -37.61 -30.40 -25.04
N LYS A 130 -37.26 -31.02 -23.90
CA LYS A 130 -37.76 -32.37 -23.58
C LYS A 130 -38.70 -32.49 -22.37
N HIS A 131 -38.82 -31.50 -21.48
CA HIS A 131 -39.52 -31.69 -20.18
C HIS A 131 -40.31 -30.48 -19.62
N PHE A 132 -40.76 -29.56 -20.47
CA PHE A 132 -40.91 -28.15 -20.07
C PHE A 132 -41.94 -27.73 -18.99
N PHE A 133 -42.97 -28.48 -18.56
CA PHE A 133 -44.15 -27.78 -17.99
C PHE A 133 -44.54 -27.91 -16.50
N LYS A 134 -43.80 -28.59 -15.61
CA LYS A 134 -44.31 -28.79 -14.22
C LYS A 134 -43.53 -28.20 -13.06
N SER A 135 -42.32 -27.66 -13.25
CA SER A 135 -41.55 -27.07 -12.13
C SER A 135 -40.59 -25.93 -12.56
N THR A 136 -41.09 -24.97 -13.34
CA THR A 136 -40.30 -23.87 -13.91
C THR A 136 -39.78 -22.87 -12.88
N SER A 137 -40.48 -22.65 -11.76
CA SER A 137 -40.07 -21.64 -10.77
C SER A 137 -38.86 -22.06 -9.92
N SER A 138 -38.83 -23.31 -9.44
CA SER A 138 -37.71 -23.82 -8.65
C SER A 138 -36.44 -23.94 -9.50
N PHE A 139 -36.57 -24.38 -10.75
CA PHE A 139 -35.44 -24.50 -11.67
C PHE A 139 -34.79 -23.14 -11.95
N MET A 140 -35.60 -22.11 -12.25
CA MET A 140 -35.09 -20.77 -12.51
C MET A 140 -34.37 -20.17 -11.29
N ALA A 141 -34.90 -20.36 -10.08
CA ALA A 141 -34.27 -19.86 -8.86
C ALA A 141 -32.89 -20.50 -8.63
N THR A 142 -32.78 -21.83 -8.78
CA THR A 142 -31.49 -22.53 -8.64
C THR A 142 -30.50 -22.13 -9.72
N PHE A 143 -30.96 -21.95 -10.96
CA PHE A 143 -30.11 -21.51 -12.07
C PHE A 143 -29.54 -20.11 -11.81
N ILE A 144 -30.39 -19.13 -11.49
CA ILE A 144 -29.97 -17.76 -11.20
C ILE A 144 -29.01 -17.74 -10.01
N GLY A 145 -29.35 -18.45 -8.93
CA GLY A 145 -28.52 -18.51 -7.73
C GLY A 145 -27.12 -19.07 -8.01
N ARG A 146 -27.03 -20.17 -8.78
CA ARG A 146 -25.75 -20.81 -9.10
C ARG A 146 -24.87 -19.96 -10.01
N ASN A 147 -25.41 -19.36 -11.07
CA ASN A 147 -24.62 -18.46 -11.94
C ASN A 147 -24.15 -17.22 -11.19
N THR A 148 -25.04 -16.63 -10.37
CA THR A 148 -24.69 -15.47 -9.55
C THR A 148 -23.56 -15.81 -8.58
N ALA A 149 -23.62 -16.97 -7.90
CA ALA A 149 -22.56 -17.42 -7.01
C ALA A 149 -21.22 -17.61 -7.75
N ILE A 150 -21.23 -18.24 -8.93
CA ILE A 150 -20.02 -18.41 -9.75
C ILE A 150 -19.42 -17.06 -10.15
N LEU A 151 -20.25 -16.11 -10.59
CA LEU A 151 -19.80 -14.77 -10.96
C LEU A 151 -19.20 -14.02 -9.78
N ILE A 152 -19.83 -14.06 -8.60
CA ILE A 152 -19.34 -13.40 -7.39
C ILE A 152 -17.99 -14.01 -6.99
N THR A 153 -17.90 -15.33 -6.89
CA THR A 153 -16.67 -16.03 -6.49
C THR A 153 -15.54 -15.79 -7.49
N GLY A 154 -15.81 -15.93 -8.79
CA GLY A 154 -14.82 -15.68 -9.84
C GLY A 154 -14.33 -14.23 -9.86
N SER A 155 -15.25 -13.26 -9.70
CA SER A 155 -14.90 -11.84 -9.61
C SER A 155 -14.05 -11.54 -8.39
N PHE A 156 -14.37 -12.12 -7.24
CA PHE A 156 -13.59 -11.96 -6.01
C PHE A 156 -12.13 -12.44 -6.19
N PHE A 157 -11.93 -13.63 -6.75
CA PHE A 157 -10.58 -14.14 -7.01
C PHE A 157 -9.82 -13.32 -8.06
N ALA A 158 -10.50 -12.85 -9.10
CA ALA A 158 -9.89 -11.96 -10.09
C ALA A 158 -9.43 -10.64 -9.44
N LEU A 159 -10.27 -10.02 -8.60
CA LEU A 159 -9.92 -8.80 -7.87
C LEU A 159 -8.71 -9.00 -6.96
N ILE A 160 -8.64 -10.14 -6.25
CA ILE A 160 -7.48 -10.48 -5.43
C ILE A 160 -6.21 -10.56 -6.29
N ALA A 161 -6.26 -11.27 -7.43
CA ALA A 161 -5.11 -11.39 -8.33
C ALA A 161 -4.64 -10.02 -8.86
N PHE A 162 -5.57 -9.14 -9.24
CA PHE A 162 -5.24 -7.78 -9.66
C PHE A 162 -4.68 -6.94 -8.51
N ALA A 163 -5.26 -7.01 -7.33
CA ALA A 163 -4.78 -6.30 -6.15
C ALA A 163 -3.35 -6.72 -5.79
N PHE A 164 -3.03 -8.01 -5.82
CA PHE A 164 -1.66 -8.50 -5.63
C PHE A 164 -0.70 -7.98 -6.71
N ALA A 165 -1.12 -7.93 -7.97
CA ALA A 165 -0.29 -7.38 -9.03
C ALA A 165 0.05 -5.89 -8.81
N GLU A 166 -0.95 -5.09 -8.42
CA GLU A 166 -0.74 -3.66 -8.10
C GLU A 166 0.14 -3.48 -6.87
N LEU A 167 -0.07 -4.29 -5.83
CA LEU A 167 0.73 -4.25 -4.60
C LEU A 167 2.21 -4.52 -4.88
N ILE A 168 2.54 -5.49 -5.74
CA ILE A 168 3.92 -5.77 -6.14
C ILE A 168 4.54 -4.55 -6.86
N ILE A 169 3.80 -3.93 -7.79
CA ILE A 169 4.28 -2.75 -8.52
C ILE A 169 4.53 -1.59 -7.54
N LEU A 170 3.60 -1.36 -6.61
CA LEU A 170 3.71 -0.31 -5.59
C LEU A 170 4.95 -0.52 -4.70
N PHE A 171 5.25 -1.75 -4.29
CA PHE A 171 6.46 -2.03 -3.52
C PHE A 171 7.75 -1.75 -4.32
N ILE A 172 7.78 -2.12 -5.60
CA ILE A 172 8.92 -1.82 -6.49
C ILE A 172 9.12 -0.31 -6.61
N ASP A 173 8.02 0.45 -6.80
CA ASP A 173 8.08 1.90 -6.95
C ASP A 173 8.56 2.60 -5.67
N ILE A 174 8.12 2.13 -4.50
CA ILE A 174 8.63 2.63 -3.21
C ILE A 174 10.13 2.35 -3.10
N GLU A 175 10.57 1.13 -3.39
CA GLU A 175 11.98 0.76 -3.30
C GLU A 175 12.85 1.59 -4.25
N GLU A 176 12.41 1.78 -5.50
CA GLU A 176 13.10 2.61 -6.49
C GLU A 176 13.22 4.06 -5.99
N ASN A 177 12.13 4.63 -5.44
CA ASN A 177 12.12 6.01 -4.95
C ASN A 177 13.00 6.22 -3.70
N THR A 178 13.00 5.26 -2.76
CA THR A 178 13.87 5.31 -1.58
C THR A 178 15.35 5.25 -1.97
N ARG A 179 15.71 4.47 -3.01
CA ARG A 179 17.09 4.38 -3.49
C ARG A 179 17.56 5.67 -4.16
N GLU A 180 16.73 6.30 -4.99
CA GLU A 180 17.05 7.60 -5.61
C GLU A 180 17.33 8.67 -4.53
N THR A 181 16.52 8.69 -3.48
CA THR A 181 16.70 9.64 -2.37
C THR A 181 18.04 9.45 -1.65
N SER A 182 18.44 8.19 -1.43
CA SER A 182 19.72 7.86 -0.78
C SER A 182 20.96 8.19 -1.61
N GLN A 183 20.86 8.17 -2.94
CA GLN A 183 21.98 8.51 -3.82
C GLN A 183 22.21 10.03 -3.89
N ASN A 184 21.13 10.82 -3.88
CA ASN A 184 21.23 12.29 -3.98
C ASN A 184 21.74 12.97 -2.70
N THR A 185 21.54 12.35 -1.54
CA THR A 185 21.98 12.90 -0.24
C THR A 185 23.46 12.67 0.06
N GLY A 186 24.14 11.76 -0.66
CA GLY A 186 25.57 11.48 -0.49
C GLY A 186 26.52 12.40 -1.26
N THR A 187 26.00 13.34 -2.07
CA THR A 187 26.79 14.20 -2.96
C THR A 187 26.83 15.68 -2.58
N THR A 188 26.32 16.04 -1.39
CA THR A 188 26.35 17.41 -0.83
C THR A 188 27.32 17.56 0.31
#